data_AF-A0A6S7JM56-F1
#
_entry.id   AF-A0A6S7JM56-F1
#
_cell.length_a   1.000
_cell.length_b   1.000
_cell.length_c   1.000
_cell.angle_alpha   90.00
_cell.angle_beta   90.00
_cell.angle_gamma   90.00
#
_symmetry.space_group_name_H-M   'P 1'
#
loop_
_entity.id
_entity.type
_entity.pdbx_description
1 polymer ?
#
loop_
_entity_poly.entity_id
_entity_poly.type
_entity_poly.pdbx_seq_one_letter_code
_entity_poly.pdbx_strand_id
1 'polypeptide(L)'
;MSLFWKVVGILELSVNLWACAAVNDGASPNRKVFDLHAMYVSDVQLDVIHKVHNIFATLRFFADACHLIKTAWNCLYNSGSGSHSRFMWNNGHHLLFRHIADLFHSDQEFALHTLPKFLLITLFLRPTAR
;
A
#
# COMPACT_ATOMS: atom_id res chain seq x y z
N MET A 1 -20.19 10.20 16.35
CA MET A 1 -18.75 9.87 16.49
C MET A 1 -18.52 8.41 16.10
N SER A 2 -17.57 8.15 15.19
CA SER A 2 -17.15 6.80 14.82
C SER A 2 -16.54 6.06 16.03
N LEU A 3 -16.50 4.72 15.99
CA LEU A 3 -15.87 3.91 17.05
C LEU A 3 -14.40 4.31 17.27
N PHE A 4 -13.69 4.63 16.18
CA PHE A 4 -12.31 5.10 16.22
C PHE A 4 -12.13 6.31 17.15
N TRP A 5 -12.93 7.35 16.98
CA TRP A 5 -12.83 8.57 17.80
C TRP A 5 -13.23 8.34 19.26
N LYS A 6 -14.11 7.37 19.54
CA LYS A 6 -14.41 6.97 20.93
C LYS A 6 -13.19 6.33 21.59
N VAL A 7 -12.48 5.46 20.87
CA VAL A 7 -11.24 4.83 21.38
C VAL A 7 -10.17 5.88 21.62
N VAL A 8 -9.92 6.78 20.66
CA VAL A 8 -8.98 7.89 20.83
C VAL A 8 -9.33 8.73 22.06
N GLY A 9 -10.60 9.09 22.23
CA GLY A 9 -11.07 9.84 23.40
C GLY A 9 -10.85 9.12 24.72
N ILE A 10 -11.08 7.80 24.81
CA ILE A 10 -10.80 7.03 26.03
C ILE A 10 -9.30 7.01 26.33
N LEU A 11 -8.46 6.76 25.31
CA LEU A 11 -7.00 6.72 25.49
C LEU A 11 -6.48 8.07 26.01
N GLU A 12 -6.88 9.17 25.39
CA GLU A 12 -6.38 10.50 25.72
C GLU A 12 -6.96 11.02 27.05
N LEU A 13 -8.27 10.90 27.27
CA LEU A 13 -8.94 11.50 28.42
C LEU A 13 -8.94 10.63 29.67
N SER A 14 -9.03 9.31 29.52
CA SER A 14 -9.15 8.38 30.67
C SER A 14 -7.83 7.71 31.03
N VAL A 15 -6.95 7.49 30.05
CA VAL A 15 -5.70 6.73 30.23
C VAL A 15 -4.46 7.63 30.15
N ASN A 16 -4.62 8.90 29.75
CA ASN A 16 -3.51 9.83 29.50
C ASN A 16 -2.48 9.28 28.49
N LEU A 17 -2.97 8.51 27.49
CA LEU A 17 -2.17 7.99 26.39
C LEU A 17 -2.51 8.73 25.11
N TRP A 18 -1.50 9.37 24.50
CA TRP A 18 -1.72 10.24 23.36
C TRP A 18 -1.60 9.47 22.05
N ALA A 19 -2.64 9.57 21.21
CA ALA A 19 -2.63 8.94 19.89
C ALA A 19 -1.89 9.83 18.89
N CYS A 20 -0.65 9.45 18.55
CA CYS A 20 0.17 10.22 17.60
C CYS A 20 -0.05 9.81 16.14
N ALA A 21 -0.40 8.55 15.89
CA ALA A 21 -0.59 8.01 14.56
C ALA A 21 -1.59 6.86 14.51
N ALA A 22 -2.24 6.67 13.37
CA ALA A 22 -3.05 5.52 13.03
C ALA A 22 -2.58 4.93 11.69
N VAL A 23 -2.46 3.61 11.64
CA VAL A 23 -2.08 2.87 10.42
C VAL A 23 -3.24 1.99 10.01
N ASN A 24 -3.57 1.96 8.73
CA ASN A 24 -4.70 1.21 8.21
C ASN A 24 -4.39 0.57 6.85
N ASP A 25 -5.08 -0.52 6.58
CA ASP A 25 -5.04 -1.17 5.27
C ASP A 25 -5.90 -0.42 4.23
N GLY A 26 -5.89 -0.94 3.01
CA GLY A 26 -6.66 -0.43 1.88
C GLY A 26 -8.12 -0.90 1.83
N ALA A 27 -8.70 -1.43 2.93
CA ALA A 27 -10.09 -1.89 2.92
C ALA A 27 -11.06 -0.72 2.68
N SER A 28 -12.21 -1.01 2.03
CA SER A 28 -13.18 0.03 1.68
C SER A 28 -13.71 0.85 2.87
N PRO A 29 -13.93 0.29 4.07
CA PRO A 29 -14.33 1.11 5.23
C PRO A 29 -13.22 2.06 5.68
N ASN A 30 -11.97 1.61 5.63
CA ASN A 30 -10.82 2.40 6.04
C ASN A 30 -10.58 3.57 5.08
N ARG A 31 -10.75 3.36 3.76
CA ARG A 31 -10.72 4.46 2.78
C ARG A 31 -11.80 5.51 3.05
N LYS A 32 -13.03 5.11 3.42
CA LYS A 32 -14.08 6.06 3.80
C LYS A 32 -13.70 6.89 5.03
N VAL A 33 -12.95 6.33 5.98
CA VAL A 33 -12.42 7.11 7.11
C VAL A 33 -11.49 8.19 6.57
N PHE A 34 -10.61 7.90 5.62
CA PHE A 34 -9.74 8.90 5.00
C PHE A 34 -10.52 9.98 4.27
N ASP A 35 -11.48 9.59 3.42
CA ASP A 35 -12.32 10.52 2.65
C ASP A 35 -13.06 11.50 3.57
N LEU A 36 -13.60 11.01 4.69
CA LEU A 36 -14.27 11.84 5.70
C LEU A 36 -13.33 12.83 6.38
N HIS A 37 -12.03 12.55 6.46
CA HIS A 37 -11.05 13.44 7.08
C HIS A 37 -10.22 14.23 6.07
N ALA A 38 -10.39 13.98 4.76
CA ALA A 38 -9.73 14.73 3.69
C ALA A 38 -10.06 16.23 3.75
N MET A 39 -11.28 16.59 4.17
CA MET A 39 -11.69 17.99 4.38
C MET A 39 -10.93 18.74 5.48
N TYR A 40 -10.21 18.02 6.35
CA TYR A 40 -9.42 18.60 7.45
C TYR A 40 -7.91 18.60 7.19
N VAL A 41 -7.49 18.15 6.01
CA VAL A 41 -6.08 18.17 5.61
C VAL A 41 -5.73 19.58 5.17
N SER A 42 -4.84 20.23 5.93
CA SER A 42 -4.41 21.61 5.67
C SER A 42 -3.48 21.76 4.46
N ASP A 43 -2.93 20.67 3.95
CA ASP A 43 -1.94 20.66 2.88
C ASP A 43 -2.23 19.54 1.88
N VAL A 44 -2.80 19.91 0.74
CA VAL A 44 -3.29 18.98 -0.30
C VAL A 44 -2.13 18.35 -1.09
N GLN A 45 -0.88 18.77 -0.86
CA GLN A 45 0.28 18.30 -1.62
C GLN A 45 0.94 17.01 -1.09
N LEU A 46 0.45 16.43 0.01
CA LEU A 46 1.00 15.17 0.55
C LEU A 46 0.16 13.97 0.09
N ASP A 47 0.51 13.42 -1.07
CA ASP A 47 -0.11 12.25 -1.71
C ASP A 47 -0.13 10.94 -0.87
N VAL A 48 0.42 10.94 0.35
CA VAL A 48 0.64 9.71 1.14
C VAL A 48 0.30 9.85 2.64
N ILE A 49 0.17 11.08 3.19
CA ILE A 49 0.00 11.29 4.64
C ILE A 49 -1.16 12.24 4.92
N HIS A 50 -2.24 11.71 5.48
CA HIS A 50 -3.37 12.52 5.92
C HIS A 50 -3.11 12.99 7.35
N LYS A 51 -2.65 14.23 7.51
CA LYS A 51 -2.56 14.88 8.83
C LYS A 51 -3.95 15.36 9.22
N VAL A 52 -4.49 14.83 10.30
CA VAL A 52 -5.81 15.23 10.81
C VAL A 52 -5.60 15.84 12.19
N HIS A 53 -6.02 17.09 12.35
CA HIS A 53 -6.05 17.69 13.69
C HIS A 53 -7.21 17.06 14.47
N ASN A 54 -6.88 16.38 15.56
CA ASN A 54 -7.84 16.03 16.60
C ASN A 54 -7.99 17.25 17.54
N ILE A 55 -9.13 17.35 18.22
CA ILE A 55 -9.43 18.42 19.20
C ILE A 55 -8.47 18.43 20.39
N PHE A 56 -7.77 17.32 20.66
CA PHE A 56 -6.83 17.19 21.77
C PHE A 56 -5.35 17.11 21.34
N ALA A 57 -5.05 16.70 20.10
CA ALA A 57 -3.68 16.53 19.60
C ALA A 57 -3.62 16.45 18.06
N THR A 58 -2.41 16.44 17.48
CA THR A 58 -2.23 16.16 16.05
C THR A 58 -2.15 14.64 15.82
N LEU A 59 -3.09 14.06 15.06
CA LEU A 59 -3.11 12.64 14.71
C LEU A 59 -2.75 12.45 13.22
N ARG A 60 -1.81 11.54 12.93
CA ARG A 60 -1.37 11.26 11.55
C ARG A 60 -1.92 9.93 11.06
N PHE A 61 -2.57 9.92 9.92
CA PHE A 61 -3.03 8.69 9.28
C PHE A 61 -2.03 8.22 8.21
N PHE A 62 -1.68 6.94 8.26
CA PHE A 62 -0.75 6.29 7.34
C PHE A 62 -1.40 5.06 6.71
N ALA A 63 -1.17 4.86 5.42
CA ALA A 63 -1.45 3.58 4.79
C ALA A 63 -0.40 2.53 5.22
N ASP A 64 -0.83 1.27 5.37
CA ASP A 64 0.08 0.15 5.60
C ASP A 64 0.99 -0.10 4.39
N ALA A 65 2.27 0.24 4.55
CA ALA A 65 3.30 0.07 3.52
C ALA A 65 3.42 -1.37 3.04
N CYS A 66 3.32 -2.37 3.94
CA CYS A 66 3.41 -3.78 3.57
C CYS A 66 2.25 -4.17 2.64
N HIS A 67 1.04 -3.69 2.94
CA HIS A 67 -0.13 -3.93 2.12
C HIS A 67 -0.04 -3.23 0.76
N LEU A 68 0.53 -2.01 0.71
CA LEU A 68 0.76 -1.27 -0.54
C LEU A 68 1.75 -2.01 -1.44
N ILE A 69 2.88 -2.48 -0.91
CA ILE A 69 3.88 -3.25 -1.68
C ILE A 69 3.24 -4.51 -2.26
N LYS A 70 2.48 -5.25 -1.44
CA LYS A 70 1.74 -6.44 -1.90
C LYS A 70 0.74 -6.09 -3.00
N THR A 71 0.01 -4.99 -2.86
CA THR A 71 -0.96 -4.54 -3.86
C THR A 71 -0.29 -4.14 -5.16
N ALA A 72 0.81 -3.40 -5.09
CA ALA A 72 1.62 -3.04 -6.25
C ALA A 72 2.15 -4.29 -6.96
N TRP A 73 2.71 -5.25 -6.22
CA TRP A 73 3.17 -6.51 -6.79
C TRP A 73 2.04 -7.28 -7.49
N ASN A 74 0.85 -7.37 -6.88
CA ASN A 74 -0.31 -8.00 -7.51
C ASN A 74 -0.76 -7.28 -8.79
N CYS A 75 -0.76 -5.94 -8.80
CA CYS A 75 -1.06 -5.16 -9.99
C CYS A 75 -0.04 -5.40 -11.09
N LEU A 76 1.24 -5.47 -10.74
CA LEU A 76 2.32 -5.77 -11.67
C LEU A 76 2.18 -7.18 -12.22
N TYR A 77 1.98 -8.19 -11.37
CA TYR A 77 1.76 -9.58 -11.79
C TYR A 77 0.62 -9.74 -12.80
N ASN A 78 -0.50 -9.06 -12.57
CA ASN A 78 -1.66 -9.11 -13.47
C ASN A 78 -1.52 -8.18 -14.70
N SER A 79 -0.39 -7.51 -14.89
CA SER A 79 -0.17 -6.65 -16.05
C SER A 79 0.09 -7.50 -17.30
N GLY A 80 -0.61 -7.19 -18.39
CA GLY A 80 -0.39 -7.83 -19.69
C GLY A 80 -0.98 -9.25 -19.88
N SER A 81 -1.63 -9.87 -18.89
CA SER A 81 -2.31 -11.16 -19.08
C SER A 81 -3.78 -10.98 -19.51
N GLY A 82 -4.09 -11.32 -20.77
CA GLY A 82 -5.44 -11.60 -21.30
C GLY A 82 -6.48 -10.48 -21.37
N SER A 83 -6.38 -9.41 -20.57
CA SER A 83 -7.39 -8.34 -20.48
C SER A 83 -6.86 -6.90 -20.50
N HIS A 84 -5.54 -6.68 -20.59
CA HIS A 84 -4.91 -5.35 -20.66
C HIS A 84 -5.37 -4.32 -19.60
N SER A 85 -5.82 -4.76 -18.41
CA SER A 85 -6.57 -3.88 -17.49
C SER A 85 -5.74 -3.11 -16.47
N ARG A 86 -4.46 -3.46 -16.24
CA ARG A 86 -3.60 -2.80 -15.24
C ARG A 86 -2.18 -2.63 -15.75
N PHE A 87 -1.89 -1.45 -16.28
CA PHE A 87 -0.53 -1.07 -16.69
C PHE A 87 0.10 -0.17 -15.62
N MET A 88 1.31 -0.51 -15.18
CA MET A 88 2.11 0.43 -14.41
C MET A 88 2.76 1.42 -15.38
N TRP A 89 2.34 2.68 -15.30
CA TRP A 89 2.86 3.74 -16.16
C TRP A 89 4.20 4.26 -15.63
N ASN A 90 5.13 4.46 -16.54
CA ASN A 90 6.42 5.07 -16.29
C ASN A 90 6.75 6.01 -17.46
N ASN A 91 6.42 7.29 -17.34
CA ASN A 91 6.78 8.35 -18.31
C ASN A 91 6.52 8.00 -19.78
N GLY A 92 5.33 7.45 -20.08
CA GLY A 92 4.93 7.07 -21.44
C GLY A 92 5.19 5.60 -21.79
N HIS A 93 5.90 4.86 -20.94
CA HIS A 93 6.12 3.42 -21.10
C HIS A 93 5.29 2.61 -20.10
N HIS A 94 5.04 1.34 -20.43
CA HIS A 94 4.38 0.41 -19.53
C HIS A 94 5.38 -0.56 -18.91
N LEU A 95 5.37 -0.67 -17.59
CA LEU A 95 6.04 -1.74 -16.87
C LEU A 95 5.09 -2.94 -16.82
N LEU A 96 5.53 -4.05 -17.44
CA LEU A 96 4.78 -5.31 -17.51
C LEU A 96 5.49 -6.38 -16.68
N PHE A 97 4.72 -7.35 -16.18
CA PHE A 97 5.28 -8.52 -15.49
C PHE A 97 6.24 -9.30 -16.38
N ARG A 98 5.96 -9.33 -17.69
CA ARG A 98 6.83 -9.95 -18.69
C ARG A 98 8.27 -9.42 -18.62
N HIS A 99 8.47 -8.12 -18.38
CA HIS A 99 9.82 -7.56 -18.28
C HIS A 99 10.59 -8.18 -17.11
N ILE A 100 9.92 -8.50 -16.00
CA ILE A 100 10.52 -9.18 -14.85
C ILE A 100 10.77 -10.65 -15.16
N ALA A 101 9.83 -11.33 -15.81
CA ALA A 101 9.99 -12.73 -16.21
C ALA A 101 11.18 -12.91 -17.17
N ASP A 102 11.29 -12.05 -18.18
CA ASP A 102 12.38 -12.08 -19.16
C ASP A 102 13.74 -11.83 -18.48
N LEU A 103 13.82 -10.90 -17.52
CA LEU A 103 15.03 -10.65 -16.72
C LEU A 103 15.43 -11.88 -15.90
N PHE A 104 14.48 -12.56 -15.26
CA PHE A 104 14.79 -13.78 -14.52
C PHE A 104 15.30 -14.88 -15.43
N HIS A 105 14.60 -15.15 -16.54
CA HIS A 105 15.01 -16.20 -17.47
C HIS A 105 16.40 -15.93 -18.06
N SER A 106 16.71 -14.68 -18.39
CA SER A 106 18.04 -14.29 -18.84
C SER A 106 19.10 -14.49 -17.76
N ASP A 107 18.83 -14.15 -16.49
CA ASP A 107 19.78 -14.37 -15.39
C ASP A 107 20.08 -15.85 -15.15
N GLN A 108 19.13 -16.75 -15.46
CA GLN A 108 19.32 -18.20 -15.35
C GLN A 108 20.25 -18.78 -16.44
N GLU A 109 20.48 -18.06 -17.54
CA GLU A 109 21.41 -18.51 -18.59
C GLU A 109 22.88 -18.30 -18.21
N PHE A 110 23.16 -17.49 -17.18
CA PHE A 110 24.50 -17.20 -16.72
C PHE A 110 24.88 -18.04 -15.49
N ALA A 111 26.13 -18.50 -15.46
CA ALA A 111 26.67 -19.25 -14.30
C ALA A 111 26.83 -18.38 -13.04
N LEU A 112 26.93 -17.05 -13.22
CA LEU A 112 27.00 -16.08 -12.13
C LEU A 112 25.71 -15.26 -12.11
N HIS A 113 24.82 -15.60 -11.19
CA HIS A 113 23.53 -14.93 -11.05
C HIS A 113 23.67 -13.55 -10.39
N THR A 114 23.06 -12.56 -11.02
CA THR A 114 22.93 -11.19 -10.49
C THR A 114 21.67 -11.02 -9.63
N LEU A 115 20.71 -11.95 -9.76
CA LEU A 115 19.44 -11.94 -9.02
C LEU A 115 19.30 -13.16 -8.07
N PRO A 116 20.26 -13.42 -7.14
CA PRO A 116 20.30 -14.65 -6.35
C PRO A 116 19.11 -14.83 -5.37
N LYS A 117 18.38 -13.75 -5.07
CA LYS A 117 17.19 -13.78 -4.20
C LYS A 117 15.88 -13.89 -4.98
N PHE A 118 15.92 -13.79 -6.29
CA PHE A 118 14.74 -13.92 -7.14
C PHE A 118 14.59 -15.39 -7.53
N LEU A 119 13.59 -16.05 -6.96
CA LEU A 119 13.37 -17.48 -7.14
C LEU A 119 12.19 -17.72 -8.09
N LEU A 120 12.14 -18.91 -8.70
CA LEU A 120 11.01 -19.30 -9.54
C LEU A 120 9.66 -19.19 -8.80
N ILE A 121 9.63 -19.43 -7.48
CA ILE A 121 8.41 -19.25 -6.67
C ILE A 121 7.95 -17.79 -6.59
N THR A 122 8.86 -16.82 -6.74
CA THR A 122 8.54 -15.39 -6.78
C THR A 122 7.81 -15.02 -8.07
N LEU A 123 8.01 -15.78 -9.15
CA LEU A 123 7.28 -15.60 -10.41
C LEU A 123 5.85 -16.14 -10.39
N PHE A 124 5.53 -17.07 -9.50
CA PHE A 124 4.19 -17.66 -9.42
C PHE A 124 3.50 -17.26 -8.13
N LEU A 125 2.60 -16.27 -8.20
CA LEU A 125 1.66 -16.01 -7.12
C LEU A 125 0.70 -17.19 -7.00
N ARG A 126 1.01 -18.14 -6.11
CA ARG A 126 0.06 -19.20 -5.79
C ARG A 126 -1.11 -18.59 -5.03
N PRO A 127 -2.37 -18.80 -5.47
CA PRO A 127 -3.49 -18.55 -4.58
C PRO A 127 -3.34 -19.53 -3.41
N THR A 128 -3.03 -19.00 -2.23
CA THR A 128 -3.25 -19.75 -0.99
C THR A 128 -4.73 -20.10 -0.96
N ALA A 129 -5.03 -21.40 -0.99
CA ALA A 129 -6.39 -21.90 -0.85
C ALA A 129 -7.07 -21.17 0.32
N ARG A 130 -8.21 -20.53 0.03
CA ARG A 130 -9.08 -19.95 1.06
C ARG A 130 -9.89 -21.06 1.70
#